data_AF-A0AAV3YKW5-F1
#
_entry.id   AF-A0AAV3YKW5-F1
#
_cell.length_a   1.000
_cell.length_b   1.000
_cell.length_c   1.000
_cell.angle_alpha   90.00
_cell.angle_beta   90.00
_cell.angle_gamma   90.00
#
_symmetry.space_group_name_H-M   'P 1'
#
loop_
_entity.id
_entity.type
_entity.pdbx_description
1 polymer ?
#
loop_
_entity_poly.entity_id
_entity_poly.type
_entity_poly.pdbx_seq_one_letter_code
_entity_poly.pdbx_strand_id
1 'polypeptide(L)'
;SDYDIIDEAIYFFKGNIFFRNYEIKSEADRTLIYITLYISECLKKLQRCSSRSQGDKEMYTLGISNFPIPGEQGFPLNAMYTKPANRSEDDTMRAYLQQLRQETGIRMLDKVFEQGDKPSKVVAFA
;
A
#
# COMPACT_ATOMS: atom_id res chain seq x y z
N SER A 1 -4.93 8.91 19.76
CA SER A 1 -3.63 8.67 19.10
C SER A 1 -3.93 8.69 17.63
N ASP A 2 -3.43 9.70 16.91
CA ASP A 2 -3.76 9.90 15.49
C ASP A 2 -2.70 9.28 14.55
N TYR A 3 -1.69 8.61 15.12
CA TYR A 3 -0.65 7.88 14.41
C TYR A 3 -0.98 6.40 14.36
N ASP A 4 -1.01 5.83 13.16
CA ASP A 4 -1.33 4.42 12.91
C ASP A 4 -0.27 3.72 12.03
N ILE A 5 -0.54 2.45 11.70
CA ILE A 5 0.38 1.59 10.94
C ILE A 5 0.60 2.07 9.49
N ILE A 6 -0.32 2.84 8.91
CA ILE A 6 -0.16 3.41 7.58
C ILE A 6 0.82 4.58 7.66
N ASP A 7 0.71 5.43 8.69
CA ASP A 7 1.67 6.51 8.92
C ASP A 7 3.07 5.96 9.14
N GLU A 8 3.18 4.88 9.91
CA GLU A 8 4.42 4.14 10.13
C GLU A 8 5.01 3.60 8.82
N ALA A 9 4.18 2.96 7.99
CA ALA A 9 4.62 2.46 6.68
C ALA A 9 5.13 3.58 5.77
N ILE A 10 4.41 4.70 5.70
CA ILE A 10 4.79 5.86 4.88
C ILE A 10 6.08 6.48 5.41
N TYR A 11 6.23 6.60 6.73
CA TYR A 11 7.42 7.15 7.37
C TYR A 11 8.66 6.31 7.08
N PHE A 12 8.56 4.98 7.23
CA PHE A 12 9.69 4.07 7.02
C PHE A 12 9.92 3.67 5.57
N PHE A 13 9.00 3.99 4.65
CA PHE A 13 9.06 3.55 3.25
C PHE A 13 10.42 3.81 2.59
N LYS A 14 10.98 5.02 2.75
CA LYS A 14 12.28 5.38 2.17
C LYS A 14 13.44 4.54 2.68
N GLY A 15 13.40 4.09 3.94
CA GLY A 15 14.40 3.17 4.47
C GLY A 15 14.14 1.74 4.00
N ASN A 16 12.88 1.29 4.12
CA ASN A 16 12.49 -0.09 3.92
C ASN A 16 12.62 -0.58 2.47
N ILE A 17 12.43 0.29 1.46
CA ILE A 17 12.52 -0.11 0.04
C ILE A 17 13.91 -0.57 -0.39
N PHE A 18 14.98 -0.21 0.33
CA PHE A 18 16.34 -0.65 0.04
C PHE A 18 16.68 -2.02 0.62
N PHE A 19 15.89 -2.52 1.58
CA PHE A 19 16.14 -3.81 2.21
C PHE A 19 15.57 -4.94 1.35
N ARG A 20 16.44 -5.85 0.91
CA ARG A 20 16.05 -7.05 0.15
C ARG A 20 15.52 -8.18 1.03
N ASN A 21 15.84 -8.14 2.32
CA ASN A 21 15.47 -9.16 3.30
C ASN A 21 14.76 -8.47 4.48
N TYR A 22 13.54 -8.91 4.80
CA TYR A 22 12.78 -8.45 5.96
C TYR A 22 12.53 -9.65 6.89
N GLU A 23 12.97 -9.56 8.15
CA GLU A 23 12.69 -10.57 9.16
C GLU A 23 11.32 -10.27 9.79
N ILE A 24 10.35 -11.17 9.58
CA ILE A 24 8.99 -11.02 10.12
C ILE A 24 9.01 -11.49 11.58
N LYS A 25 8.82 -10.57 12.53
CA LYS A 25 8.84 -10.85 13.97
C LYS A 25 7.44 -10.92 14.57
N SER A 26 6.45 -10.33 13.89
CA SER A 26 5.09 -10.19 14.39
C SER A 26 4.05 -10.16 13.26
N GLU A 27 2.77 -10.24 13.64
CA GLU A 27 1.66 -10.03 12.71
C GLU A 27 1.62 -8.57 12.20
N ALA A 28 2.02 -7.60 13.02
CA ALA A 28 2.10 -6.20 12.61
C ALA A 28 3.11 -5.99 11.47
N ASP A 29 4.24 -6.71 11.50
CA ASP A 29 5.23 -6.69 10.41
C ASP A 29 4.62 -7.12 9.08
N ARG A 30 3.72 -8.12 9.08
CA ARG A 30 3.04 -8.57 7.85
C ARG A 30 2.15 -7.47 7.28
N THR A 31 1.44 -6.74 8.14
CA THR A 31 0.64 -5.60 7.69
C THR A 31 1.54 -4.49 7.15
N LEU A 32 2.64 -4.17 7.85
CA LEU A 32 3.60 -3.15 7.44
C LEU A 32 4.25 -3.47 6.08
N ILE A 33 4.63 -4.73 5.85
CA ILE A 33 5.17 -5.20 4.55
C ILE A 33 4.13 -5.06 3.45
N TYR A 34 2.87 -5.45 3.69
CA TYR A 34 1.81 -5.30 2.70
C TYR A 34 1.62 -3.84 2.30
N ILE A 35 1.53 -2.94 3.28
CA ILE A 35 1.39 -1.50 3.02
C ILE A 35 2.61 -0.96 2.27
N THR A 36 3.83 -1.36 2.65
CA THR A 36 5.07 -0.97 1.97
C THR A 36 5.06 -1.37 0.48
N LEU A 37 4.63 -2.59 0.16
CA LEU A 37 4.48 -3.03 -1.23
C LEU A 37 3.41 -2.22 -1.97
N TYR A 38 2.29 -1.95 -1.30
CA TYR A 38 1.20 -1.19 -1.90
C TYR A 38 1.56 0.28 -2.14
N ILE A 39 2.34 0.92 -1.26
CA ILE A 39 2.89 2.26 -1.48
C ILE A 39 3.69 2.31 -2.79
N SER A 40 4.47 1.26 -3.09
CA SER A 40 5.21 1.18 -4.35
C SER A 40 4.28 1.18 -5.57
N GLU A 41 3.14 0.49 -5.49
CA GLU A 41 2.12 0.51 -6.55
C GLU A 41 1.42 1.87 -6.67
N CYS A 42 1.12 2.54 -5.56
CA CYS A 42 0.60 3.91 -5.56
C CYS A 42 1.56 4.85 -6.29
N LEU A 43 2.86 4.83 -5.93
CA LEU A 43 3.87 5.71 -6.53
C LEU A 43 4.00 5.47 -8.05
N LYS A 44 4.00 4.21 -8.51
CA LYS A 44 4.03 3.88 -9.95
C LYS A 44 2.87 4.48 -10.73
N LYS A 45 1.67 4.56 -10.14
CA LYS A 45 0.49 5.17 -10.78
C LYS A 45 0.54 6.70 -10.67
N LEU A 46 0.86 7.23 -9.49
CA LEU A 46 0.94 8.68 -9.24
C LEU A 46 2.03 9.36 -10.07
N GLN A 47 3.14 8.68 -10.38
CA GLN A 47 4.20 9.19 -11.25
C GLN A 47 3.70 9.52 -12.67
N ARG A 48 2.60 8.90 -13.12
CA ARG A 48 1.99 9.13 -14.44
C ARG A 48 0.87 10.18 -14.40
N CYS A 49 0.51 10.68 -13.21
CA CYS A 49 -0.54 11.66 -13.03
C CYS A 49 0.00 13.08 -13.22
N SER A 50 -0.74 13.92 -13.94
CA SER A 50 -0.36 15.32 -14.20
C SER A 50 -1.02 16.32 -13.26
N SER A 51 -1.98 15.88 -12.43
CA SER A 51 -2.70 16.69 -11.44
C SER A 51 -3.15 15.85 -10.25
N ARG A 52 -3.43 16.50 -9.12
CA ARG A 52 -3.97 15.85 -7.92
C ARG A 52 -5.34 15.23 -8.19
N SER A 53 -6.17 15.88 -9.00
CA SER A 53 -7.51 15.37 -9.37
C SER A 53 -7.43 14.06 -10.16
N GLN A 54 -6.45 13.92 -11.07
CA GLN A 54 -6.22 12.66 -11.75
C GLN A 54 -5.71 11.59 -10.77
N GLY A 55 -4.76 11.97 -9.90
CA GLY A 55 -4.23 11.06 -8.88
C GLY A 55 -5.31 10.51 -7.95
N ASP A 56 -6.26 11.35 -7.53
CA ASP A 56 -7.40 10.97 -6.69
C ASP A 56 -8.23 9.84 -7.31
N LYS A 57 -8.60 9.99 -8.59
CA LYS A 57 -9.33 8.96 -9.35
C LYS A 57 -8.52 7.67 -9.48
N GLU A 58 -7.24 7.77 -9.81
CA GLU A 58 -6.36 6.61 -9.96
C GLU A 58 -6.16 5.87 -8.63
N MET A 59 -6.00 6.59 -7.51
CA MET A 59 -5.87 5.97 -6.18
C MET A 59 -7.17 5.30 -5.73
N TYR A 60 -8.32 5.91 -6.01
CA TYR A 60 -9.61 5.27 -5.76
C TYR A 60 -9.75 3.97 -6.56
N THR A 61 -9.50 4.02 -7.87
CA THR A 61 -9.57 2.85 -8.75
C THR A 61 -8.59 1.76 -8.33
N LEU A 62 -7.35 2.13 -7.97
CA LEU A 62 -6.34 1.19 -7.47
C LEU A 62 -6.79 0.55 -6.15
N GLY A 63 -7.38 1.32 -5.23
CA GLY A 63 -7.82 0.82 -3.93
C GLY A 63 -8.88 -0.28 -4.03
N ILE A 64 -9.84 -0.11 -4.95
CA ILE A 64 -10.93 -1.08 -5.15
C ILE A 64 -10.57 -2.21 -6.13
N SER A 65 -9.43 -2.15 -6.80
CA SER A 65 -8.99 -3.18 -7.73
C SER A 65 -8.83 -4.54 -7.03
N ASN A 66 -9.03 -5.61 -7.78
CA ASN A 66 -8.90 -6.97 -7.25
C ASN A 66 -7.43 -7.37 -7.17
N PHE A 67 -6.84 -7.22 -5.97
CA PHE A 67 -5.50 -7.70 -5.66
C PHE A 67 -5.55 -9.14 -5.16
N PRO A 68 -4.58 -9.99 -5.52
CA PRO A 68 -4.50 -11.32 -4.95
C PRO A 68 -4.23 -11.24 -3.45
N ILE A 69 -4.79 -12.17 -2.69
CA ILE A 69 -4.58 -12.30 -1.24
C ILE A 69 -3.74 -13.56 -0.93
N PRO A 70 -3.21 -13.72 0.30
CA PRO A 70 -2.50 -14.95 0.69
C PRO A 70 -3.25 -16.24 0.33
N GLY A 71 -2.54 -17.15 -0.34
CA GLY A 71 -3.07 -18.39 -0.89
C GLY A 71 -3.44 -18.34 -2.37
N GLU A 72 -3.59 -17.15 -2.97
CA GLU A 72 -3.92 -17.00 -4.39
C GLU A 72 -2.69 -16.97 -5.29
N GLN A 73 -2.87 -17.39 -6.54
CA GLN A 73 -1.85 -17.23 -7.57
C GLN A 73 -1.58 -15.73 -7.81
N GLY A 74 -0.31 -15.35 -7.79
CA GLY A 74 0.11 -13.96 -8.00
C GLY A 74 0.31 -13.16 -6.71
N PHE A 75 -0.02 -13.69 -5.52
CA PHE A 75 0.39 -13.06 -4.28
C PHE A 75 1.89 -13.30 -4.03
N PRO A 76 2.72 -12.24 -3.98
CA PRO A 76 4.19 -12.37 -4.02
C PRO A 76 4.80 -12.98 -2.75
N LEU A 77 4.07 -13.02 -1.64
CA LEU A 77 4.58 -13.41 -0.31
C LEU A 77 3.88 -14.64 0.27
N ASN A 78 3.39 -15.55 -0.56
CA ASN A 78 2.63 -16.73 -0.11
C ASN A 78 3.38 -17.62 0.90
N ALA A 79 4.72 -17.66 0.86
CA ALA A 79 5.53 -18.43 1.81
C ALA A 79 5.55 -17.82 3.23
N MET A 80 5.18 -16.55 3.36
CA MET A 80 5.31 -15.76 4.59
C MET A 80 3.97 -15.36 5.22
N TYR A 81 2.86 -15.60 4.50
CA TYR A 81 1.51 -15.23 4.91
C TYR A 81 0.62 -16.46 4.95
N THR A 82 -0.28 -16.48 5.93
CA THR A 82 -1.28 -17.53 6.08
C THR A 82 -2.49 -17.21 5.20
N LYS A 83 -2.90 -18.18 4.37
CA LYS A 83 -4.16 -18.08 3.61
C LYS A 83 -5.36 -18.10 4.56
N PRO A 84 -6.49 -17.43 4.23
CA PRO A 84 -7.72 -17.52 5.02
C PRO A 84 -8.19 -18.98 5.12
N ALA A 85 -8.67 -19.39 6.29
CA ALA A 85 -9.04 -20.79 6.55
C ALA A 85 -10.41 -21.17 5.96
N ASN A 86 -11.29 -20.18 5.78
CA ASN A 86 -12.65 -20.36 5.30
C ASN A 86 -13.14 -19.12 4.53
N ARG A 87 -14.34 -19.22 3.94
CA ARG A 87 -14.91 -18.14 3.13
C ARG A 87 -15.14 -16.84 3.91
N SER A 88 -15.53 -16.93 5.18
CA SER A 88 -15.77 -15.75 6.01
C SER A 88 -14.47 -14.98 6.29
N GLU A 89 -13.37 -15.69 6.55
CA GLU A 89 -12.06 -15.08 6.71
C GLU A 89 -11.53 -14.50 5.40
N ASP A 90 -11.79 -15.15 4.27
CA ASP A 90 -11.46 -14.64 2.92
C ASP A 90 -12.16 -13.30 2.66
N ASP A 91 -13.47 -13.23 2.85
CA ASP A 91 -14.25 -12.00 2.67
C ASP A 91 -13.80 -10.89 3.64
N THR A 92 -13.52 -11.24 4.91
CA THR A 92 -13.01 -10.29 5.92
C THR A 92 -11.63 -9.74 5.54
N MET A 93 -10.71 -10.62 5.11
CA MET A 93 -9.36 -10.22 4.71
C MET A 93 -9.40 -9.31 3.49
N ARG A 94 -10.25 -9.59 2.49
CA ARG A 94 -10.40 -8.72 1.32
C ARG A 94 -10.91 -7.35 1.69
N ALA A 95 -11.92 -7.27 2.55
CA ALA A 95 -12.47 -6.01 3.03
C ALA A 95 -11.40 -5.19 3.79
N TYR A 96 -10.66 -5.85 4.70
CA TYR A 96 -9.58 -5.21 5.45
C TYR A 96 -8.47 -4.68 4.55
N LEU A 97 -7.97 -5.50 3.61
CA LEU A 97 -6.93 -5.08 2.68
C LEU A 97 -7.42 -3.97 1.74
N GLN A 98 -8.70 -3.99 1.32
CA GLN A 98 -9.28 -2.90 0.53
C GLN A 98 -9.30 -1.58 1.31
N GLN A 99 -9.70 -1.61 2.58
CA GLN A 99 -9.69 -0.43 3.43
C GLN A 99 -8.27 0.12 3.59
N LEU A 100 -7.29 -0.74 3.89
CA LEU A 100 -5.87 -0.35 3.94
C LEU A 100 -5.41 0.31 2.64
N ARG A 101 -5.79 -0.25 1.50
CA ARG A 101 -5.43 0.30 0.18
C ARG A 101 -6.05 1.67 -0.08
N GLN A 102 -7.31 1.89 0.31
CA GLN A 102 -7.98 3.18 0.14
C GLN A 102 -7.33 4.26 1.02
N GLU A 103 -7.16 4.00 2.31
CA GLU A 103 -6.53 4.93 3.26
C GLU A 103 -5.07 5.23 2.87
N THR A 104 -4.30 4.21 2.49
CA THR A 104 -2.92 4.39 2.03
C THR A 104 -2.87 5.23 0.75
N GLY A 105 -3.77 4.97 -0.21
CA GLY A 105 -3.83 5.71 -1.47
C GLY A 105 -4.09 7.21 -1.27
N ILE A 106 -5.03 7.56 -0.39
CA ILE A 106 -5.35 8.97 -0.06
C ILE A 106 -4.15 9.66 0.60
N ARG A 107 -3.54 9.04 1.61
CA ARG A 107 -2.38 9.63 2.30
C ARG A 107 -1.16 9.77 1.39
N MET A 108 -0.96 8.80 0.48
CA MET A 108 0.08 8.90 -0.54
C MET A 108 -0.19 10.01 -1.53
N LEU A 109 -1.44 10.19 -1.98
CA LEU A 109 -1.82 11.32 -2.84
C LEU A 109 -1.47 12.65 -2.18
N ASP A 110 -1.86 12.84 -0.92
CA ASP A 110 -1.57 14.07 -0.18
C ASP A 110 -0.06 14.31 -0.05
N LYS A 111 0.73 13.25 0.19
CA LYS A 111 2.19 13.37 0.25
C LYS A 111 2.84 13.66 -1.10
N VAL A 112 2.31 13.10 -2.19
CA VAL A 112 2.83 13.36 -3.54
C VAL A 112 2.53 14.79 -3.98
N PHE A 113 1.35 15.33 -3.66
CA PHE A 113 0.89 16.66 -4.09
C PHE A 113 0.93 17.72 -2.98
N GLU A 114 1.74 17.50 -1.94
CA GLU A 114 1.86 18.39 -0.77
C GLU A 114 2.29 19.83 -1.16
N GLN A 115 3.05 19.97 -2.25
CA GLN A 115 3.56 21.26 -2.75
C GLN A 115 2.70 21.89 -3.86
N GLY A 116 1.48 21.39 -4.06
CA GLY A 116 0.54 21.86 -5.09
C GLY A 116 0.26 20.81 -6.15
N ASP A 117 -0.23 21.26 -7.31
CA ASP A 117 -0.81 20.34 -8.31
C ASP A 117 0.20 19.54 -9.14
N LYS A 118 1.51 19.74 -8.89
CA LYS A 118 2.59 18.96 -9.50
C LYS A 118 3.12 17.91 -8.51
N PRO A 119 3.35 16.66 -8.95
CA PRO A 119 3.97 15.64 -8.11
C PRO A 119 5.32 16.12 -7.58
N SER A 120 5.55 15.97 -6.28
CA SER A 120 6.82 16.36 -5.65
C SER A 120 7.97 15.47 -6.15
N LYS A 121 9.19 16.03 -6.26
CA LYS A 121 10.39 15.26 -6.62
C LYS A 121 10.74 14.18 -5.59
N VAL A 122 10.16 14.24 -4.39
CA VAL A 122 10.36 13.25 -3.32
C VAL A 122 9.78 11.88 -3.71
N VAL A 123 8.92 11.86 -4.74
CA VAL A 123 8.30 10.68 -5.37
C VAL A 123 9.24 10.01 -6.40
N ALA A 124 10.38 10.61 -6.73
CA ALA A 124 11.31 10.09 -7.76
C ALA A 124 12.16 8.89 -7.33
N PHE A 125 11.84 8.23 -6.20
CA PHE A 125 12.55 7.03 -5.72
C PHE A 125 11.76 5.73 -5.96
N ALA A 126 10.76 5.76 -6.85
CA ALA A 126 10.26 4.55 -7.51
C ALA A 126 11.12 4.21 -8.73
#